data_AF-A0A954EA17-F1
#
_entry.id   AF-A0A954EA17-F1
#
_cell.length_a   1.000
_cell.length_b   1.000
_cell.length_c   1.000
_cell.angle_alpha   90.00
_cell.angle_beta   90.00
_cell.angle_gamma   90.00
#
_symmetry.space_group_name_H-M   'P 1'
#
loop_
_entity.id
_entity.type
_entity.pdbx_description
1 polymer ?
#
loop_
_entity_poly.entity_id
_entity_poly.type
_entity_poly.pdbx_seq_one_letter_code
_entity_poly.pdbx_strand_id
1 'polypeptide(L)'
;MDRERFERFSSWLGECPENSISGELDSALCNDPAVAEELLRIAFEESVLRDWARTRRRSIELDESISGKEQFPPNLFTRRTNRIRPWLALASCLALVMIAMQLWLVPGQTAPVAELKQIKGQVDLVHTNGTSELAAEGRAIYSGEEIRIPGPQDMATVVFPDESKLVLAGQCHVQLEGKYGKKIRVQKGQIGATISRQPPGQKVQIVTQTARIEVIGTQFSLDASAKETDVSVLDGHVMLTRNHDGRSIELLAGSRAVAGTDAAELSAQKLVTPELLFDVDFEQGLPTGWQAGTLTEEGEPKRGGVRAEEYSERDGVVYGITSQKAWQNGLFSIQGGEHLNITYKLDKPDWFQIFLSTRSTGKDLPPIATYRFKDERLWWPFDAGQWRTVSIPLDTFGRVSDWSETPLSASELPFELVITSKDNNLSLMIDRIWVSPDGPGTFTVRSEE
;
A
#
# COMPACT_ATOMS: atom_id res chain seq x y z
N MET A 1 -15.86 4.46 -23.78
CA MET A 1 -17.04 5.34 -23.78
C MET A 1 -17.62 5.33 -25.19
N ASP A 2 -18.71 4.59 -25.44
CA ASP A 2 -19.44 4.60 -26.72
C ASP A 2 -20.56 5.64 -26.61
N ARG A 3 -20.37 6.78 -27.28
CA ARG A 3 -21.22 7.97 -27.14
C ARG A 3 -22.64 7.73 -27.65
N GLU A 4 -22.79 6.91 -28.68
CA GLU A 4 -24.07 6.66 -29.33
C GLU A 4 -24.99 5.81 -28.44
N ARG A 5 -24.42 4.84 -27.71
CA ARG A 5 -25.15 4.04 -26.71
C ARG A 5 -25.56 4.86 -25.49
N PHE A 6 -24.67 5.73 -25.02
CA PHE A 6 -24.96 6.62 -23.88
C PHE A 6 -26.10 7.60 -24.20
N GLU A 7 -26.08 8.23 -25.37
CA GLU A 7 -27.15 9.14 -25.80
C GLU A 7 -28.48 8.40 -25.95
N ARG A 8 -28.47 7.15 -26.42
CA ARG A 8 -29.68 6.31 -26.50
C ARG A 8 -30.25 5.94 -25.13
N PHE A 9 -29.42 5.56 -24.16
CA PHE A 9 -29.86 5.25 -22.79
C PHE A 9 -30.36 6.50 -22.06
N SER A 10 -29.66 7.63 -22.21
CA SER A 10 -30.07 8.92 -21.63
C SER A 10 -31.38 9.43 -22.22
N SER A 11 -31.61 9.24 -23.52
CA SER A 11 -32.88 9.58 -24.18
C SER A 11 -34.03 8.73 -23.65
N TRP A 12 -33.79 7.42 -23.47
CA TRP A 12 -34.78 6.50 -22.91
C TRP A 12 -35.15 6.87 -21.47
N LEU A 13 -34.17 7.16 -20.60
CA LEU A 13 -34.41 7.62 -19.23
C LEU A 13 -35.20 8.94 -19.18
N GLY A 14 -34.99 9.84 -20.14
CA GLY A 14 -35.71 11.12 -20.23
C GLY A 14 -37.16 11.00 -20.70
N GLU A 15 -37.53 9.90 -21.36
CA GLU A 15 -38.88 9.63 -21.85
C GLU A 15 -39.75 8.86 -20.83
N CYS A 16 -39.14 8.25 -19.81
CA CYS A 16 -39.87 7.54 -18.75
C CYS A 16 -40.52 8.52 -17.75
N PRO A 17 -41.83 8.41 -17.48
CA PRO A 17 -42.50 9.22 -16.47
C PRO A 17 -41.99 8.87 -15.05
N GLU A 18 -41.69 9.89 -14.23
CA GLU A 18 -41.05 9.77 -12.89
C GLU A 18 -41.69 8.75 -11.95
N ASN A 19 -42.98 8.43 -12.12
CA ASN A 19 -43.73 7.52 -11.25
C ASN A 19 -43.72 6.04 -11.70
N SER A 20 -43.06 5.69 -12.80
CA SER A 20 -43.06 4.32 -13.38
C SER A 20 -41.66 3.74 -13.61
N ILE A 21 -40.61 4.46 -13.21
CA ILE A 21 -39.21 4.13 -13.50
C ILE A 21 -38.81 2.75 -12.98
N SER A 22 -39.23 2.33 -11.78
CA SER A 22 -38.75 1.08 -11.18
C SER A 22 -39.21 -0.18 -11.92
N GLY A 23 -40.48 -0.25 -12.33
CA GLY A 23 -41.05 -1.44 -12.97
C GLY A 23 -40.61 -1.61 -14.43
N GLU A 24 -40.46 -0.51 -15.17
CA GLU A 24 -39.99 -0.54 -16.55
C GLU A 24 -38.47 -0.73 -16.62
N LEU A 25 -37.71 -0.19 -15.66
CA LEU A 25 -36.27 -0.42 -15.54
C LEU A 25 -35.96 -1.89 -15.19
N ASP A 26 -36.67 -2.49 -14.24
CA ASP A 26 -36.50 -3.91 -13.92
C ASP A 26 -36.79 -4.80 -15.15
N SER A 27 -37.85 -4.50 -15.90
CA SER A 27 -38.17 -5.21 -17.14
C SER A 27 -37.10 -5.02 -18.22
N ALA A 28 -36.54 -3.81 -18.36
CA ALA A 28 -35.48 -3.53 -19.32
C ALA A 28 -34.15 -4.21 -18.95
N LEU A 29 -33.80 -4.22 -17.66
CA LEU A 29 -32.61 -4.90 -17.13
C LEU A 29 -32.70 -6.42 -17.31
N CYS A 30 -33.88 -7.01 -17.17
CA CYS A 30 -34.08 -8.44 -17.37
C CYS A 30 -34.10 -8.88 -18.84
N ASN A 31 -34.49 -8.00 -19.77
CA ASN A 31 -34.72 -8.36 -21.16
C ASN A 31 -33.65 -7.86 -22.15
N ASP A 32 -32.83 -6.87 -21.77
CA ASP A 32 -31.75 -6.34 -22.62
C ASP A 32 -30.39 -6.33 -21.87
N PRO A 33 -29.49 -7.29 -22.16
CA PRO A 33 -28.18 -7.39 -21.54
C PRO A 33 -27.32 -6.12 -21.70
N ALA A 34 -27.48 -5.38 -22.80
CA ALA A 34 -26.70 -4.18 -23.06
C ALA A 34 -27.11 -3.02 -22.14
N VAL A 35 -28.39 -2.97 -21.72
CA VAL A 35 -28.89 -1.98 -20.76
C VAL A 35 -28.39 -2.29 -19.35
N ALA A 36 -28.34 -3.59 -18.98
CA ALA A 36 -27.78 -4.02 -17.70
C ALA A 36 -26.27 -3.72 -17.59
N GLU A 37 -25.51 -4.00 -18.65
CA GLU A 37 -24.06 -3.72 -18.71
C GLU A 37 -23.76 -2.22 -18.62
N GLU A 38 -24.54 -1.38 -19.30
CA GLU A 38 -24.38 0.08 -19.26
C GLU A 38 -24.78 0.65 -17.89
N LEU A 39 -25.84 0.14 -17.26
CA LEU A 39 -26.25 0.56 -15.92
C LEU A 39 -25.20 0.15 -14.86
N LEU A 40 -24.62 -1.04 -14.97
CA LEU A 40 -23.50 -1.46 -14.12
C LEU A 40 -22.28 -0.57 -14.34
N ARG A 41 -21.97 -0.19 -15.58
CA ARG A 41 -20.87 0.74 -15.88
C ARG A 41 -21.13 2.13 -15.27
N ILE A 42 -22.34 2.66 -15.40
CA ILE A 42 -22.71 3.97 -14.85
C ILE A 42 -22.72 3.93 -13.31
N ALA A 43 -23.24 2.88 -12.68
CA ALA A 43 -23.19 2.69 -11.23
C ALA A 43 -21.74 2.56 -10.72
N PHE A 44 -20.87 1.89 -11.50
CA PHE A 44 -19.45 1.81 -11.21
C PHE A 44 -18.76 3.18 -11.34
N GLU A 45 -19.03 3.94 -12.41
CA GLU A 45 -18.55 5.32 -12.58
C GLU A 45 -19.08 6.24 -11.47
N GLU A 46 -20.32 6.07 -11.01
CA GLU A 46 -20.89 6.83 -9.89
C GLU A 46 -20.20 6.47 -8.56
N SER A 47 -19.85 5.19 -8.34
CA SER A 47 -19.11 4.78 -7.14
C SER A 47 -17.70 5.37 -7.10
N VAL A 48 -17.01 5.40 -8.25
CA VAL A 48 -15.70 6.02 -8.43
C VAL A 48 -15.81 7.54 -8.28
N LEU A 49 -16.85 8.17 -8.84
CA LEU A 49 -17.10 9.61 -8.71
C LEU A 49 -17.50 10.01 -7.28
N ARG A 50 -18.21 9.16 -6.54
CA ARG A 50 -18.51 9.38 -5.10
C ARG A 50 -17.26 9.27 -4.24
N ASP A 51 -16.34 8.37 -4.56
CA ASP A 51 -15.03 8.31 -3.92
C ASP A 51 -14.17 9.54 -4.26
N TRP A 52 -14.18 9.99 -5.52
CA TRP A 52 -13.49 11.21 -5.95
C TRP A 52 -14.10 12.48 -5.33
N ALA A 53 -15.42 12.58 -5.23
CA ALA A 53 -16.12 13.72 -4.63
C ALA A 53 -15.87 13.82 -3.12
N ARG A 54 -15.74 12.68 -2.41
CA ARG A 54 -15.36 12.64 -0.99
C ARG A 54 -13.92 13.11 -0.77
N THR A 55 -13.00 12.71 -1.63
CA THR A 55 -11.59 13.16 -1.58
C THR A 55 -11.45 14.65 -1.90
N ARG A 56 -12.23 15.16 -2.86
CA ARG A 56 -12.16 16.57 -3.28
C ARG A 56 -12.81 17.55 -2.29
N ARG A 57 -13.95 17.19 -1.65
CA ARG A 57 -14.55 18.04 -0.59
C ARG A 57 -13.57 18.27 0.57
N ARG A 58 -12.80 17.25 0.94
CA ARG A 58 -11.80 17.33 2.02
C ARG A 58 -10.61 18.22 1.65
N SER A 59 -10.20 18.23 0.38
CA SER A 59 -9.15 19.16 -0.10
C SER A 59 -9.60 20.62 -0.09
N ILE A 60 -10.85 20.90 -0.42
CA ILE A 60 -11.42 22.26 -0.43
C ILE A 60 -11.66 22.78 1.00
N GLU A 61 -12.13 21.92 1.92
CA GLU A 61 -12.26 22.28 3.34
C GLU A 61 -10.90 22.55 4.01
N LEU A 62 -9.83 21.85 3.62
CA LEU A 62 -8.48 22.15 4.11
C LEU A 62 -7.94 23.47 3.53
N ASP A 63 -8.16 23.75 2.24
CA ASP A 63 -7.70 24.98 1.57
C ASP A 63 -8.46 26.22 2.08
N GLU A 64 -9.76 26.10 2.35
CA GLU A 64 -10.56 27.17 2.97
C GLU A 64 -10.19 27.41 4.45
N SER A 65 -9.76 26.37 5.18
CA SER A 65 -9.27 26.53 6.56
C SER A 65 -7.90 27.22 6.65
N ILE A 66 -7.08 27.10 5.59
CA ILE A 66 -5.75 27.71 5.49
C ILE A 66 -5.83 29.13 4.93
N SER A 67 -6.82 29.44 4.08
CA SER A 67 -7.03 30.79 3.52
C SER A 67 -7.86 31.75 4.39
N GLY A 68 -8.25 31.33 5.59
CA GLY A 68 -9.08 32.11 6.52
C GLY A 68 -8.31 33.02 7.48
N LYS A 69 -7.61 34.06 6.99
CA LYS A 69 -7.36 35.39 7.62
C LYS A 69 -6.13 36.09 7.03
N GLU A 70 -6.28 36.76 5.89
CA GLU A 70 -5.56 38.02 5.64
C GLU A 70 -6.51 39.02 4.95
N GLN A 71 -7.24 39.79 5.78
CA GLN A 71 -7.88 41.01 5.31
C GLN A 71 -6.82 42.10 5.19
N PHE A 72 -6.29 42.31 3.99
CA PHE A 72 -5.55 43.53 3.67
C PHE A 72 -6.54 44.71 3.65
N PRO A 73 -6.32 45.78 4.46
CA PRO A 73 -7.15 46.98 4.34
C PRO A 73 -6.85 47.70 3.02
N PRO A 74 -7.84 48.37 2.40
CA PRO A 74 -7.64 49.05 1.13
C PRO A 74 -6.74 50.28 1.30
N ASN A 75 -5.77 50.38 0.40
CA ASN A 75 -4.90 51.54 0.23
C ASN A 75 -5.72 52.81 0.00
N LEU A 76 -5.70 53.73 0.99
CA LEU A 76 -6.04 55.14 0.76
C LEU A 76 -4.75 55.94 0.61
N PHE A 77 -4.31 56.09 -0.64
CA PHE A 77 -3.34 57.12 -1.01
C PHE A 77 -3.98 58.49 -0.79
N THR A 78 -3.56 59.21 0.24
CA THR A 78 -3.72 60.67 0.29
C THR A 78 -2.36 61.34 0.51
N ARG A 79 -1.99 62.14 -0.49
CA ARG A 79 -0.78 62.94 -0.56
C ARG A 79 -0.99 64.18 0.32
N ARG A 80 -0.27 64.31 1.44
CA ARG A 80 -0.12 65.59 2.15
C ARG A 80 1.29 65.78 2.67
N THR A 81 1.77 67.00 2.43
CA THR A 81 3.14 67.49 2.52
C THR A 81 3.60 67.81 3.95
N ASN A 82 4.89 67.55 4.20
CA ASN A 82 5.83 68.22 5.11
C ASN A 82 5.39 68.63 6.53
N ARG A 83 6.01 67.97 7.55
CA ARG A 83 7.00 68.57 8.47
C ARG A 83 7.45 67.54 9.51
N ILE A 84 8.72 67.18 9.47
CA ILE A 84 9.36 66.18 10.35
C ILE A 84 9.71 66.85 11.69
N ARG A 85 9.35 66.20 12.82
CA ARG A 85 9.82 66.50 14.19
C ARG A 85 10.56 65.27 14.75
N PRO A 86 11.59 65.44 15.62
CA PRO A 86 12.68 64.49 15.80
C PRO A 86 12.38 63.33 16.78
N TRP A 87 11.14 62.85 16.83
CA TRP A 87 10.72 61.77 17.75
C TRP A 87 10.64 60.38 17.08
N LEU A 88 10.88 60.31 15.76
CA LEU A 88 10.81 59.06 14.98
C LEU A 88 12.07 58.17 15.10
N ALA A 89 13.19 58.69 15.63
CA ALA A 89 14.43 57.95 15.78
C ALA A 89 14.41 56.96 16.97
N LEU A 90 13.63 57.24 18.03
CA LEU A 90 13.51 56.32 19.17
C LEU A 90 12.57 55.15 18.87
N ALA A 91 11.49 55.40 18.11
CA ALA A 91 10.50 54.39 17.75
C ALA A 91 11.07 53.33 16.78
N SER A 92 12.00 53.72 15.91
CA SER A 92 12.65 52.82 14.95
C SER A 92 13.64 51.86 15.62
N CYS A 93 14.41 52.32 16.61
CA CYS A 93 15.27 51.43 17.41
C CYS A 93 14.44 50.41 18.23
N LEU A 94 13.33 50.84 18.82
CA LEU A 94 12.44 49.97 19.58
C LEU A 94 11.75 48.94 18.68
N ALA A 95 11.34 49.32 17.48
CA ALA A 95 10.79 48.41 16.48
C ALA A 95 11.83 47.38 15.99
N LEU A 96 13.08 47.78 15.76
CA LEU A 96 14.14 46.87 15.36
C LEU A 96 14.54 45.90 16.48
N VAL A 97 14.56 46.36 17.73
CA VAL A 97 14.79 45.49 18.90
C VAL A 97 13.62 44.52 19.09
N MET A 98 12.38 44.99 18.92
CA MET A 98 11.19 44.14 18.97
C MET A 98 11.21 43.10 17.84
N ILE A 99 11.55 43.48 16.61
CA ILE A 99 11.66 42.54 15.47
C ILE A 99 12.81 41.57 15.68
N ALA A 100 13.97 42.02 16.16
CA ALA A 100 15.11 41.16 16.46
C ALA A 100 14.81 40.19 17.60
N MET A 101 14.10 40.66 18.64
CA MET A 101 13.63 39.85 19.76
C MET A 101 12.56 38.85 19.30
N GLN A 102 11.64 39.25 18.43
CA GLN A 102 10.61 38.40 17.85
C GLN A 102 11.22 37.34 16.90
N LEU A 103 12.26 37.68 16.14
CA LEU A 103 13.06 36.72 15.35
C LEU A 103 13.92 35.79 16.22
N TRP A 104 14.35 36.23 17.41
CA TRP A 104 15.07 35.40 18.38
C TRP A 104 14.15 34.48 19.21
N LEU A 105 12.88 34.86 19.40
CA LEU A 105 11.89 34.13 20.18
C LEU A 105 11.04 33.16 19.37
N VAL A 106 11.06 33.21 18.04
CA VAL A 106 10.43 32.18 17.19
C VAL A 106 11.32 30.93 17.28
N PRO A 107 10.85 29.83 17.91
CA PRO A 107 11.56 28.56 17.88
C PRO A 107 11.76 28.21 16.40
N GLY A 108 13.00 27.93 16.00
CA GLY A 108 13.30 27.59 14.61
C GLY A 108 12.35 26.49 14.16
N GLN A 109 11.51 26.79 13.16
CA GLN A 109 10.59 25.81 12.58
C GLN A 109 11.41 24.58 12.22
N THR A 110 11.17 23.48 12.92
CA THR A 110 11.83 22.21 12.62
C THR A 110 11.42 21.83 11.21
N ALA A 111 12.37 21.88 10.28
CA ALA A 111 12.11 21.49 8.90
C ALA A 111 11.61 20.05 8.86
N PRO A 112 10.66 19.73 7.96
CA PRO A 112 10.18 18.37 7.80
C PRO A 112 11.34 17.46 7.37
N VAL A 113 11.33 16.25 7.92
CA VAL A 113 12.33 15.21 7.67
C VAL A 113 11.98 14.42 6.42
N ALA A 114 10.71 14.17 6.19
CA ALA A 114 10.20 13.43 5.04
C ALA A 114 8.74 13.83 4.76
N GLU A 115 8.15 13.24 3.74
CA GLU A 115 6.75 13.42 3.36
C GLU A 115 6.12 12.06 3.02
N LEU A 116 4.88 11.83 3.47
CA LEU A 116 4.07 10.70 3.04
C LEU A 116 3.49 10.98 1.66
N LYS A 117 3.99 10.32 0.61
CA LYS A 117 3.57 10.57 -0.76
C LYS A 117 2.42 9.69 -1.22
N GLN A 118 2.34 8.47 -0.71
CA GLN A 118 1.30 7.51 -1.11
C GLN A 118 0.84 6.76 0.11
N ILE A 119 -0.48 6.60 0.25
CA ILE A 119 -1.10 5.84 1.33
C ILE A 119 -2.15 4.92 0.71
N LYS A 120 -2.06 3.64 1.04
CA LYS A 120 -3.12 2.66 0.80
C LYS A 120 -3.57 2.11 2.14
N GLY A 121 -4.87 2.21 2.42
CA GLY A 121 -5.43 1.80 3.70
C GLY A 121 -5.15 2.79 4.83
N GLN A 122 -4.93 2.30 6.05
CA GLN A 122 -4.75 3.14 7.24
C GLN A 122 -3.27 3.40 7.58
N VAL A 123 -2.96 4.67 7.88
CA VAL A 123 -1.66 5.07 8.41
C VAL A 123 -1.88 6.08 9.52
N ASP A 124 -1.39 5.77 10.71
CA ASP A 124 -1.42 6.66 11.86
C ASP A 124 -0.05 7.29 12.07
N LEU A 125 -0.01 8.62 12.23
CA LEU A 125 1.19 9.36 12.59
C LEU A 125 1.12 9.68 14.08
N VAL A 126 2.07 9.15 14.83
CA VAL A 126 2.19 9.35 16.28
C VAL A 126 3.23 10.43 16.54
N HIS A 127 2.77 11.51 17.14
CA HIS A 127 3.58 12.67 17.48
C HIS A 127 4.45 12.41 18.72
N THR A 128 5.46 13.25 18.93
CA THR A 128 6.39 13.14 20.06
C THR A 128 5.74 13.34 21.44
N ASN A 129 4.57 13.97 21.49
CA ASN A 129 3.77 14.13 22.71
C ASN A 129 2.89 12.89 23.01
N GLY A 130 2.94 11.85 22.17
CA GLY A 130 2.17 10.62 22.30
C GLY A 130 0.77 10.67 21.69
N THR A 131 0.31 11.82 21.18
CA THR A 131 -0.95 11.90 20.42
C THR A 131 -0.78 11.30 19.04
N SER A 132 -1.81 10.67 18.52
CA SER A 132 -1.83 10.10 17.17
C SER A 132 -2.88 10.78 16.31
N GLU A 133 -2.54 11.07 15.06
CA GLU A 133 -3.47 11.49 14.03
C GLU A 133 -3.48 10.48 12.90
N LEU A 134 -4.57 10.43 12.14
CA LEU A 134 -4.55 9.71 10.87
C LEU A 134 -3.81 10.57 9.84
N ALA A 135 -2.79 9.98 9.22
CA ALA A 135 -2.07 10.61 8.14
C ALA A 135 -2.86 10.60 6.83
N ALA A 136 -2.64 11.64 6.02
CA ALA A 136 -3.10 11.73 4.64
C ALA A 136 -1.90 11.88 3.70
N GLU A 137 -2.10 11.61 2.41
CA GLU A 137 -1.08 11.88 1.40
C GLU A 137 -0.67 13.37 1.40
N GLY A 138 0.60 13.62 1.15
CA GLY A 138 1.22 14.95 1.26
C GLY A 138 1.62 15.35 2.68
N ARG A 139 1.28 14.56 3.70
CA ARG A 139 1.60 14.89 5.09
C ARG A 139 3.11 14.86 5.32
N ALA A 140 3.67 16.01 5.70
CA ALA A 140 5.05 16.11 6.17
C ALA A 140 5.27 15.24 7.41
N ILE A 141 6.49 14.77 7.64
CA ILE A 141 6.87 14.02 8.85
C ILE A 141 8.02 14.77 9.50
N TYR A 142 7.95 14.98 10.81
CA TYR A 142 8.95 15.66 11.60
C TYR A 142 9.80 14.66 12.41
N SER A 143 11.00 15.09 12.78
CA SER A 143 11.91 14.26 13.59
C SER A 143 11.26 13.87 14.92
N GLY A 144 11.29 12.58 15.24
CA GLY A 144 10.73 11.98 16.44
C GLY A 144 9.33 11.41 16.25
N GLU A 145 8.64 11.73 15.15
CA GLU A 145 7.34 11.15 14.84
C GLU A 145 7.48 9.68 14.39
N GLU A 146 6.47 8.89 14.73
CA GLU A 146 6.36 7.47 14.40
C GLU A 146 5.20 7.24 13.44
N ILE A 147 5.47 6.50 12.37
CA ILE A 147 4.51 6.03 11.38
C ILE A 147 4.07 4.64 11.82
N ARG A 148 2.77 4.46 12.05
CA ARG A 148 2.15 3.18 12.38
C ARG A 148 1.18 2.77 11.30
N ILE A 149 1.38 1.56 10.79
CA ILE A 149 0.52 0.93 9.82
C ILE A 149 -0.14 -0.27 10.52
N PRO A 150 -1.45 -0.25 10.79
CA PRO A 150 -2.12 -1.29 11.55
C PRO A 150 -2.61 -2.46 10.69
N GLY A 151 -3.00 -2.21 9.43
CA GLY A 151 -3.54 -3.23 8.55
C GLY A 151 -2.46 -4.11 7.93
N PRO A 152 -2.72 -5.41 7.73
CA PRO A 152 -1.79 -6.31 7.06
C PRO A 152 -1.60 -5.96 5.58
N GLN A 153 -2.57 -5.27 4.96
CA GLN A 153 -2.62 -4.91 3.54
C GLN A 153 -2.39 -3.42 3.27
N ASP A 154 -2.17 -2.66 4.34
CA ASP A 154 -1.92 -1.23 4.28
C ASP A 154 -0.48 -0.97 3.83
N MET A 155 -0.27 0.18 3.20
CA MET A 155 1.03 0.56 2.66
C MET A 155 1.22 2.07 2.74
N ALA A 156 2.45 2.50 2.99
CA ALA A 156 2.83 3.90 2.90
C ALA A 156 4.17 4.08 2.18
N THR A 157 4.25 5.09 1.31
CA THR A 157 5.52 5.53 0.72
C THR A 157 5.97 6.82 1.36
N VAL A 158 7.12 6.78 2.02
CA VAL A 158 7.80 7.93 2.63
C VAL A 158 8.91 8.39 1.71
N VAL A 159 8.93 9.68 1.37
CA VAL A 159 9.95 10.30 0.52
C VAL A 159 10.72 11.37 1.29
N PHE A 160 12.04 11.29 1.25
CA PHE A 160 12.94 12.22 1.91
C PHE A 160 13.33 13.37 0.96
N PRO A 161 13.78 14.52 1.49
CA PRO A 161 14.24 15.65 0.67
C PRO A 161 15.41 15.34 -0.27
N ASP A 162 16.18 14.29 0.01
CA ASP A 162 17.28 13.81 -0.85
C ASP A 162 16.84 12.76 -1.89
N GLU A 163 15.53 12.61 -2.08
CA GLU A 163 14.88 11.65 -2.97
C GLU A 163 14.99 10.19 -2.52
N SER A 164 15.56 9.91 -1.34
CA SER A 164 15.47 8.58 -0.74
C SER A 164 14.00 8.21 -0.50
N LYS A 165 13.68 6.92 -0.65
CA LYS A 165 12.31 6.39 -0.51
C LYS A 165 12.29 5.20 0.43
N LEU A 166 11.30 5.17 1.31
CA LEU A 166 10.93 4.00 2.10
C LEU A 166 9.51 3.60 1.75
N VAL A 167 9.33 2.34 1.36
CA VAL A 167 8.03 1.70 1.20
C VAL A 167 7.81 0.84 2.44
N LEU A 168 6.77 1.17 3.20
CA LEU A 168 6.33 0.45 4.39
C LEU A 168 5.14 -0.42 4.01
N ALA A 169 5.25 -1.74 4.19
CA ALA A 169 4.24 -2.69 3.73
C ALA A 169 3.70 -3.54 4.88
N GLY A 170 2.37 -3.61 4.96
CA GLY A 170 1.65 -4.27 6.04
C GLY A 170 1.98 -3.66 7.41
N GLN A 171 1.79 -4.46 8.46
CA GLN A 171 1.95 -4.00 9.84
C GLN A 171 3.36 -3.49 10.15
N CYS A 172 3.51 -2.16 10.19
CA CYS A 172 4.80 -1.48 10.29
C CYS A 172 4.80 -0.40 11.37
N HIS A 173 5.89 -0.31 12.13
CA HIS A 173 6.10 0.70 13.16
C HIS A 173 7.48 1.32 12.95
N VAL A 174 7.52 2.53 12.40
CA VAL A 174 8.76 3.19 11.97
C VAL A 174 8.84 4.61 12.51
N GLN A 175 9.90 4.92 13.24
CA GLN A 175 10.15 6.26 13.76
C GLN A 175 11.33 6.89 13.02
N LEU A 176 11.16 8.14 12.60
CA LEU A 176 12.20 8.90 11.93
C LEU A 176 12.90 9.82 12.94
N GLU A 177 14.18 9.58 13.21
CA GLU A 177 15.00 10.33 14.16
C GLU A 177 16.14 11.08 13.45
N GLY A 178 16.64 12.13 14.12
CA GLY A 178 17.87 12.82 13.75
C GLY A 178 17.69 13.89 12.67
N LYS A 179 18.76 14.66 12.46
CA LYS A 179 18.76 15.75 11.48
C LYS A 179 18.57 15.15 10.08
N TYR A 180 17.50 15.55 9.39
CA TYR A 180 17.08 15.02 8.07
C TYR A 180 16.69 13.54 8.06
N GLY A 181 16.34 12.93 9.21
CA GLY A 181 15.83 11.55 9.25
C GLY A 181 16.87 10.47 8.95
N LYS A 182 18.15 10.78 9.11
CA LYS A 182 19.24 9.84 8.83
C LYS A 182 19.31 8.66 9.81
N LYS A 183 18.45 8.64 10.83
CA LYS A 183 18.29 7.51 11.73
C LYS A 183 16.85 7.03 11.68
N ILE A 184 16.63 5.85 11.13
CA ILE A 184 15.31 5.24 10.99
C ILE A 184 15.21 4.12 12.01
N ARG A 185 14.33 4.23 12.99
CA ARG A 185 14.09 3.17 13.97
C ARG A 185 12.91 2.34 13.53
N VAL A 186 13.10 1.04 13.38
CA VAL A 186 12.09 0.09 12.93
C VAL A 186 11.82 -0.87 14.07
N GLN A 187 10.62 -0.81 14.63
CA GLN A 187 10.25 -1.73 15.71
C GLN A 187 9.80 -3.07 15.15
N LYS A 188 9.00 -3.03 14.07
CA LYS A 188 8.55 -4.19 13.31
C LYS A 188 8.08 -3.81 11.92
N GLY A 189 8.08 -4.78 11.01
CA GLY A 189 7.43 -4.69 9.70
C GLY A 189 8.41 -4.85 8.54
N GLN A 190 7.83 -4.80 7.34
CA GLN A 190 8.50 -5.02 6.06
C GLN A 190 8.77 -3.67 5.39
N ILE A 191 10.04 -3.41 5.08
CA ILE A 191 10.48 -2.12 4.55
C ILE A 191 11.31 -2.34 3.30
N GLY A 192 10.90 -1.68 2.22
CA GLY A 192 11.70 -1.50 1.03
C GLY A 192 12.38 -0.14 1.07
N ALA A 193 13.71 -0.10 0.99
CA ALA A 193 14.47 1.13 1.06
C ALA A 193 15.27 1.36 -0.24
N THR A 194 15.08 2.54 -0.82
CA THR A 194 15.92 3.06 -1.91
C THR A 194 16.59 4.32 -1.39
N ILE A 195 17.85 4.22 -0.98
CA ILE A 195 18.57 5.32 -0.34
C ILE A 195 19.46 6.02 -1.35
N SER A 196 19.23 7.31 -1.55
CA SER A 196 20.08 8.16 -2.38
C SER A 196 21.50 8.22 -1.83
N ARG A 197 22.47 8.38 -2.74
CA ARG A 197 23.89 8.43 -2.36
C ARG A 197 24.16 9.59 -1.40
N GLN A 198 24.61 9.25 -0.21
CA GLN A 198 24.93 10.18 0.85
C GLN A 198 26.36 10.74 0.71
N PRO A 199 26.59 11.98 1.16
CA PRO A 199 27.93 12.54 1.26
C PRO A 199 28.86 11.68 2.14
N PRO A 200 30.18 11.71 1.90
CA PRO A 200 31.15 11.02 2.75
C PRO A 200 30.96 11.35 4.23
N GLY A 201 30.94 10.32 5.08
CA GLY A 201 30.76 10.46 6.53
C GLY A 201 29.31 10.65 7.00
N GLN A 202 28.32 10.68 6.10
CA GLN A 202 26.91 10.84 6.45
C GLN A 202 26.08 9.60 6.12
N LYS A 203 26.39 8.45 6.72
CA LYS A 203 25.63 7.22 6.53
C LYS A 203 24.19 7.37 7.04
N VAL A 204 23.24 6.74 6.36
CA VAL A 204 21.91 6.48 6.92
C VAL A 204 22.01 5.25 7.81
N GLN A 205 21.41 5.33 9.00
CA GLN A 205 21.38 4.26 9.98
C GLN A 205 19.94 3.78 10.15
N ILE A 206 19.69 2.50 9.90
CA ILE A 206 18.43 1.84 10.22
C ILE A 206 18.68 0.97 11.46
N VAL A 207 17.87 1.15 12.50
CA VAL A 207 18.03 0.47 13.78
C VAL A 207 16.78 -0.35 14.07
N THR A 208 16.96 -1.65 14.24
CA THR A 208 15.93 -2.57 14.72
C THR A 208 16.23 -3.00 16.15
N GLN A 209 15.36 -3.82 16.73
CA GLN A 209 15.63 -4.45 18.03
C GLN A 209 16.90 -5.30 18.00
N THR A 210 17.15 -6.01 16.90
CA THR A 210 18.17 -7.06 16.81
C THR A 210 19.39 -6.69 15.98
N ALA A 211 19.32 -5.61 15.19
CA ALA A 211 20.41 -5.18 14.34
C ALA A 211 20.50 -3.65 14.14
N ARG A 212 21.65 -3.22 13.66
CA ARG A 212 21.93 -1.91 13.10
C ARG A 212 22.41 -2.11 11.66
N ILE A 213 21.84 -1.33 10.76
CA ILE A 213 22.10 -1.35 9.32
C ILE A 213 22.65 0.02 8.96
N GLU A 214 23.84 0.07 8.36
CA GLU A 214 24.42 1.33 7.88
C GLU A 214 24.59 1.29 6.36
N VAL A 215 24.12 2.36 5.70
CA VAL A 215 24.10 2.46 4.23
C VAL A 215 24.54 3.85 3.76
N ILE A 216 25.10 3.90 2.56
CA ILE A 216 25.56 5.14 1.91
C ILE A 216 24.75 5.43 0.64
N GLY A 217 24.25 4.42 -0.05
CA GLY A 217 23.54 4.59 -1.31
C GLY A 217 23.23 3.21 -1.84
N THR A 218 22.08 2.70 -1.42
CA THR A 218 21.82 1.26 -1.41
C THR A 218 20.34 1.04 -1.63
N GLN A 219 20.03 0.01 -2.39
CA GLN A 219 18.68 -0.50 -2.54
C GLN A 219 18.59 -1.84 -1.82
N PHE A 220 17.71 -1.95 -0.84
CA PHE A 220 17.58 -3.15 -0.01
C PHE A 220 16.15 -3.30 0.51
N SER A 221 15.79 -4.51 0.92
CA SER A 221 14.58 -4.79 1.66
C SER A 221 14.92 -5.41 3.01
N LEU A 222 14.08 -5.19 4.00
CA LEU A 222 14.21 -5.82 5.32
C LEU A 222 12.86 -6.23 5.88
N ASP A 223 12.88 -7.29 6.69
CA ASP A 223 11.81 -7.64 7.62
C ASP A 223 12.35 -7.60 9.04
N ALA A 224 11.67 -6.85 9.90
CA ALA A 224 12.07 -6.66 11.28
C ALA A 224 11.01 -7.23 12.22
N SER A 225 11.46 -8.02 13.19
CA SER A 225 10.65 -8.52 14.29
C SER A 225 11.38 -8.34 15.62
N ALA A 226 10.73 -8.73 16.72
CA ALA A 226 11.36 -8.74 18.04
C ALA A 226 12.52 -9.74 18.15
N LYS A 227 12.53 -10.80 17.32
CA LYS A 227 13.49 -11.91 17.40
C LYS A 227 14.63 -11.81 16.40
N GLU A 228 14.38 -11.22 15.24
CA GLU A 228 15.36 -11.15 14.16
C GLU A 228 15.13 -9.98 13.21
N THR A 229 16.18 -9.64 12.47
CA THR A 229 16.14 -8.73 11.32
C THR A 229 16.72 -9.45 10.12
N ASP A 230 15.93 -9.57 9.08
CA ASP A 230 16.34 -10.17 7.81
C ASP A 230 16.55 -9.05 6.77
N VAL A 231 17.74 -8.97 6.18
CA VAL A 231 18.12 -7.93 5.22
C VAL A 231 18.55 -8.56 3.91
N SER A 232 17.97 -8.10 2.79
CA SER A 232 18.32 -8.48 1.42
C SER A 232 18.77 -7.27 0.62
N VAL A 233 19.96 -7.33 0.00
CA VAL A 233 20.54 -6.21 -0.74
C VAL A 233 20.36 -6.42 -2.24
N LEU A 234 19.71 -5.46 -2.90
CA LEU A 234 19.45 -5.48 -4.34
C LEU A 234 20.55 -4.73 -5.11
N ASP A 235 20.97 -3.58 -4.61
CA ASP A 235 22.05 -2.77 -5.19
C ASP A 235 22.85 -2.07 -4.09
N GLY A 236 24.15 -1.86 -4.34
CA GLY A 236 25.09 -1.27 -3.38
C GLY A 236 25.58 -2.26 -2.34
N HIS A 237 25.89 -1.75 -1.13
CA HIS A 237 26.35 -2.55 0.00
C HIS A 237 25.74 -2.06 1.31
N VAL A 238 25.65 -2.97 2.28
CA VAL A 238 25.11 -2.73 3.61
C VAL A 238 26.11 -3.24 4.64
N MET A 239 26.39 -2.43 5.67
CA MET A 239 27.01 -2.95 6.89
C MET A 239 25.91 -3.37 7.86
N LEU A 240 25.81 -4.67 8.14
CA LEU A 240 24.85 -5.24 9.09
C LEU A 240 25.59 -5.60 10.38
N THR A 241 25.24 -4.93 11.48
CA THR A 241 25.76 -5.21 12.82
C THR A 241 24.66 -5.81 13.68
N ARG A 242 24.88 -6.99 14.24
CA ARG A 242 23.95 -7.63 15.17
C ARG A 242 24.10 -7.02 16.57
N ASN A 243 22.97 -6.64 17.19
CA ASN A 243 22.99 -5.83 18.41
C ASN A 243 23.49 -6.59 19.64
N HIS A 244 23.19 -7.89 19.76
CA HIS A 244 23.45 -8.64 21.00
C HIS A 244 24.95 -8.95 21.24
N ASP A 245 25.73 -9.15 20.18
CA ASP A 245 27.16 -9.48 20.24
C ASP A 245 28.06 -8.49 19.49
N GLY A 246 27.49 -7.50 18.81
CA GLY A 246 28.22 -6.48 18.05
C GLY A 246 28.91 -7.01 16.79
N ARG A 247 28.70 -8.28 16.42
CA ARG A 247 29.30 -8.84 15.19
C ARG A 247 28.74 -8.12 13.98
N SER A 248 29.61 -7.87 13.01
CA SER A 248 29.26 -7.14 11.80
C SER A 248 29.68 -7.91 10.56
N ILE A 249 28.86 -7.84 9.52
CA ILE A 249 29.15 -8.37 8.20
C ILE A 249 28.80 -7.33 7.14
N GLU A 250 29.55 -7.35 6.04
CA GLU A 250 29.22 -6.59 4.85
C GLU A 250 28.37 -7.44 3.91
N LEU A 251 27.23 -6.90 3.48
CA LEU A 251 26.36 -7.51 2.48
C LEU A 251 26.50 -6.74 1.17
N LEU A 252 26.83 -7.46 0.10
CA LEU A 252 26.89 -6.93 -1.26
C LEU A 252 25.56 -7.21 -1.98
N ALA A 253 25.32 -6.49 -3.08
CA ALA A 253 24.20 -6.77 -3.98
C ALA A 253 24.05 -8.27 -4.30
N GLY A 254 22.81 -8.77 -4.25
CA GLY A 254 22.50 -10.19 -4.41
C GLY A 254 22.74 -11.05 -3.17
N SER A 255 23.05 -10.44 -2.02
CA SER A 255 23.23 -11.13 -0.74
C SER A 255 22.11 -10.83 0.26
N ARG A 256 21.92 -11.75 1.21
CA ARG A 256 20.96 -11.68 2.30
C ARG A 256 21.63 -12.15 3.60
N ALA A 257 21.18 -11.64 4.74
CA ALA A 257 21.55 -12.21 6.04
C ALA A 257 20.47 -11.98 7.10
N VAL A 258 20.45 -12.85 8.09
CA VAL A 258 19.54 -12.79 9.23
C VAL A 258 20.33 -12.52 10.51
N ALA A 259 19.98 -11.43 11.18
CA ALA A 259 20.51 -11.06 12.50
C ALA A 259 19.47 -11.37 13.58
N GLY A 260 19.48 -12.61 14.08
CA GLY A 260 18.61 -13.08 15.17
C GLY A 260 19.27 -12.98 16.55
N THR A 261 18.47 -12.93 17.62
CA THR A 261 18.98 -13.06 19.01
C THR A 261 19.53 -14.46 19.29
N ASP A 262 18.95 -15.49 18.65
CA ASP A 262 19.23 -16.90 18.93
C ASP A 262 20.10 -17.54 17.83
N ALA A 263 20.43 -16.79 16.78
CA ALA A 263 21.23 -17.27 15.66
C ALA A 263 22.70 -17.41 16.06
N ALA A 264 23.26 -18.62 15.96
CA ALA A 264 24.66 -18.87 16.31
C ALA A 264 25.64 -18.10 15.40
N GLU A 265 25.31 -18.01 14.11
CA GLU A 265 26.15 -17.41 13.08
C GLU A 265 25.47 -16.18 12.46
N LEU A 266 26.28 -15.20 12.06
CA LEU A 266 25.88 -14.08 11.22
C LEU A 266 26.70 -14.18 9.94
N SER A 267 26.09 -14.68 8.86
CA SER A 267 26.77 -14.93 7.60
C SER A 267 25.94 -14.46 6.41
N ALA A 268 26.63 -13.99 5.38
CA ALA A 268 26.01 -13.60 4.12
C ALA A 268 25.64 -14.84 3.31
N GLN A 269 24.39 -14.88 2.85
CA GLN A 269 23.83 -15.91 1.98
C GLN A 269 23.47 -15.28 0.64
N LYS A 270 23.46 -16.07 -0.44
CA LYS A 270 22.95 -15.57 -1.72
C LYS A 270 21.43 -15.38 -1.61
N LEU A 271 20.88 -14.37 -2.27
CA LEU A 271 19.44 -14.31 -2.55
C LEU A 271 19.09 -15.54 -3.42
N VAL A 272 18.51 -16.56 -2.80
CA VAL A 272 18.01 -17.75 -3.49
C VAL A 272 16.55 -17.52 -3.85
N THR A 273 16.20 -17.72 -5.11
CA THR A 273 14.81 -17.81 -5.56
C THR A 273 14.36 -19.27 -5.38
N PRO A 274 13.24 -19.54 -4.68
CA PRO A 274 12.78 -20.90 -4.39
C PRO A 274 12.44 -21.68 -5.68
N GLU A 275 12.34 -23.00 -5.57
CA GLU A 275 11.67 -23.80 -6.59
C GLU A 275 10.19 -23.39 -6.72
N LEU A 276 9.59 -23.67 -7.88
CA LEU A 276 8.18 -23.38 -8.20
C LEU A 276 7.24 -24.30 -7.39
N LEU A 277 7.16 -24.11 -6.07
CA LEU A 277 6.33 -24.92 -5.19
C LEU A 277 5.32 -24.04 -4.45
N PHE A 278 4.16 -23.87 -5.07
CA PHE A 278 2.98 -23.32 -4.41
C PHE A 278 1.77 -24.14 -4.84
N ASP A 279 1.30 -24.98 -3.92
CA ASP A 279 0.14 -25.85 -4.08
C ASP A 279 -0.43 -26.13 -2.69
N VAL A 280 -1.64 -25.65 -2.45
CA VAL A 280 -2.33 -25.72 -1.15
C VAL A 280 -3.77 -26.13 -1.41
N ASP A 281 -4.18 -27.27 -0.85
CA ASP A 281 -5.52 -27.86 -0.95
C ASP A 281 -6.31 -27.86 0.36
N PHE A 282 -5.71 -27.37 1.45
CA PHE A 282 -6.31 -27.28 2.80
C PHE A 282 -6.84 -28.59 3.40
N GLU A 283 -6.61 -29.75 2.77
CA GLU A 283 -7.06 -31.07 3.22
C GLU A 283 -6.46 -31.47 4.57
N GLN A 284 -5.27 -30.93 4.88
CA GLN A 284 -4.56 -31.13 6.15
C GLN A 284 -4.71 -29.93 7.10
N GLY A 285 -5.64 -29.01 6.82
CA GLY A 285 -5.84 -27.77 7.55
C GLY A 285 -5.06 -26.58 6.99
N LEU A 286 -5.08 -25.46 7.73
CA LEU A 286 -4.38 -24.25 7.31
C LEU A 286 -2.85 -24.42 7.43
N PRO A 287 -2.08 -24.00 6.40
CA PRO A 287 -0.62 -23.95 6.50
C PRO A 287 -0.14 -23.12 7.69
N THR A 288 1.04 -23.44 8.20
CA THR A 288 1.63 -22.69 9.33
C THR A 288 1.84 -21.22 8.95
N GLY A 289 1.35 -20.31 9.80
CA GLY A 289 1.51 -18.88 9.61
C GLY A 289 0.48 -18.23 8.68
N TRP A 290 -0.55 -18.97 8.25
CA TRP A 290 -1.71 -18.41 7.54
C TRP A 290 -2.30 -17.22 8.33
N GLN A 291 -2.62 -16.12 7.63
CA GLN A 291 -2.91 -14.84 8.29
C GLN A 291 -4.41 -14.57 8.45
N ALA A 292 -5.23 -14.98 7.49
CA ALA A 292 -6.67 -14.76 7.53
C ALA A 292 -7.45 -15.84 6.78
N GLY A 293 -8.62 -16.20 7.30
CA GLY A 293 -9.50 -17.21 6.72
C GLY A 293 -9.76 -18.35 7.70
N THR A 294 -11.00 -18.83 7.71
CA THR A 294 -11.43 -19.92 8.60
C THR A 294 -11.46 -21.24 7.85
N LEU A 295 -10.82 -22.27 8.39
CA LEU A 295 -10.91 -23.62 7.84
C LEU A 295 -12.37 -24.09 7.82
N THR A 296 -12.77 -24.70 6.71
CA THR A 296 -14.10 -25.27 6.52
C THR A 296 -13.96 -26.61 5.80
N GLU A 297 -14.96 -27.47 5.97
CA GLU A 297 -15.04 -28.77 5.31
C GLU A 297 -16.40 -28.81 4.59
N GLU A 298 -16.38 -28.95 3.26
CA GLU A 298 -17.62 -29.01 2.45
C GLU A 298 -17.52 -30.10 1.37
N GLY A 299 -18.67 -30.64 0.95
CA GLY A 299 -18.75 -31.70 -0.07
C GLY A 299 -18.66 -33.13 0.48
N GLU A 300 -18.87 -34.11 -0.42
CA GLU A 300 -18.70 -35.55 -0.19
C GLU A 300 -17.88 -36.16 -1.35
N PRO A 301 -16.64 -36.63 -1.11
CA PRO A 301 -15.92 -36.59 0.16
C PRO A 301 -15.66 -35.14 0.61
N LYS A 302 -15.47 -34.95 1.92
CA LYS A 302 -15.12 -33.65 2.49
C LYS A 302 -13.90 -33.10 1.78
N ARG A 303 -14.05 -31.92 1.19
CA ARG A 303 -12.94 -31.12 0.68
C ARG A 303 -12.48 -30.16 1.77
N GLY A 304 -11.18 -30.09 1.99
CA GLY A 304 -10.56 -29.05 2.80
C GLY A 304 -10.74 -27.71 2.11
N GLY A 305 -11.22 -26.70 2.83
CA GLY A 305 -11.40 -25.38 2.25
C GLY A 305 -11.15 -24.28 3.26
N VAL A 306 -10.97 -23.06 2.76
CA VAL A 306 -10.87 -21.86 3.58
C VAL A 306 -11.94 -20.87 3.18
N ARG A 307 -12.69 -20.40 4.18
CA ARG A 307 -13.72 -19.37 4.04
C ARG A 307 -13.13 -18.02 4.41
N ALA A 308 -13.49 -16.98 3.64
CA ALA A 308 -13.08 -15.62 3.92
C ALA A 308 -13.51 -15.19 5.34
N GLU A 309 -12.55 -14.65 6.09
CA GLU A 309 -12.74 -14.15 7.44
C GLU A 309 -13.08 -12.66 7.39
N GLU A 310 -13.97 -12.24 8.28
CA GLU A 310 -14.32 -10.84 8.47
C GLU A 310 -13.31 -10.15 9.38
N TYR A 311 -12.78 -9.01 8.94
CA TYR A 311 -12.06 -8.09 9.82
C TYR A 311 -12.44 -6.65 9.54
N SER A 312 -12.52 -5.85 10.60
CA SER A 312 -12.88 -4.44 10.48
C SER A 312 -11.67 -3.61 10.03
N GLU A 313 -11.89 -2.79 9.01
CA GLU A 313 -10.99 -1.71 8.63
C GLU A 313 -11.63 -0.35 8.96
N ARG A 314 -10.86 0.74 8.85
CA ARG A 314 -11.37 2.07 9.18
C ARG A 314 -12.50 2.55 8.27
N ASP A 315 -12.41 2.20 6.99
CA ASP A 315 -13.32 2.69 5.96
C ASP A 315 -14.31 1.61 5.51
N GLY A 316 -14.56 0.59 6.36
CA GLY A 316 -15.46 -0.51 6.02
C GLY A 316 -15.12 -1.82 6.70
N VAL A 317 -15.81 -2.87 6.28
CA VAL A 317 -15.53 -4.25 6.68
C VAL A 317 -14.86 -4.95 5.52
N VAL A 318 -13.81 -5.71 5.78
CA VAL A 318 -13.13 -6.49 4.76
C VAL A 318 -13.32 -7.97 5.03
N TYR A 319 -13.60 -8.72 3.97
CA TYR A 319 -13.64 -10.16 3.98
C TYR A 319 -12.43 -10.65 3.22
N GLY A 320 -11.59 -11.48 3.84
CA GLY A 320 -10.30 -11.85 3.24
C GLY A 320 -9.83 -13.26 3.54
N ILE A 321 -9.03 -13.78 2.62
CA ILE A 321 -8.20 -14.97 2.78
C ILE A 321 -6.77 -14.53 2.48
N THR A 322 -5.88 -14.69 3.46
CA THR A 322 -4.50 -14.20 3.37
C THR A 322 -3.54 -15.32 3.73
N SER A 323 -2.62 -15.63 2.80
CA SER A 323 -1.61 -16.66 2.98
C SER A 323 -0.64 -16.32 4.11
N GLN A 324 0.26 -17.25 4.41
CA GLN A 324 1.44 -16.94 5.21
C GLN A 324 2.32 -15.87 4.56
N LYS A 325 3.03 -15.11 5.40
CA LYS A 325 4.09 -14.18 4.98
C LYS A 325 5.40 -14.94 4.78
N ALA A 326 5.60 -15.53 3.62
CA ALA A 326 6.80 -16.27 3.26
C ALA A 326 7.95 -15.31 2.91
N TRP A 327 8.25 -14.31 3.74
CA TRP A 327 9.24 -13.26 3.43
C TRP A 327 10.59 -13.84 3.02
N GLN A 328 11.07 -14.84 3.75
CA GLN A 328 12.40 -15.40 3.58
C GLN A 328 12.59 -16.16 2.27
N ASN A 329 11.62 -16.99 1.90
CA ASN A 329 11.74 -17.93 0.79
C ASN A 329 10.83 -17.54 -0.39
N GLY A 330 9.91 -16.61 -0.21
CA GLY A 330 8.78 -16.42 -1.13
C GLY A 330 7.77 -17.56 -1.08
N LEU A 331 6.63 -17.37 -1.74
CA LEU A 331 5.61 -18.39 -1.97
C LEU A 331 5.98 -19.26 -3.18
N PHE A 332 6.45 -18.64 -4.26
CA PHE A 332 6.90 -19.30 -5.48
C PHE A 332 7.81 -18.39 -6.29
N SER A 333 8.56 -18.94 -7.23
CA SER A 333 9.37 -18.19 -8.18
C SER A 333 8.63 -17.92 -9.50
N ILE A 334 9.05 -16.88 -10.21
CA ILE A 334 8.49 -16.51 -11.51
C ILE A 334 9.60 -16.64 -12.54
N GLN A 335 9.35 -17.38 -13.61
CA GLN A 335 10.28 -17.60 -14.73
C GLN A 335 9.68 -17.11 -16.06
N GLY A 336 8.36 -16.87 -16.09
CA GLY A 336 7.60 -16.38 -17.23
C GLY A 336 6.67 -17.46 -17.80
N GLY A 337 5.39 -17.12 -17.96
CA GLY A 337 4.36 -18.05 -18.47
C GLY A 337 3.68 -18.90 -17.40
N GLU A 338 3.89 -18.61 -16.11
CA GLU A 338 3.14 -19.26 -15.05
C GLU A 338 1.76 -18.64 -14.85
N HIS A 339 0.83 -19.46 -14.36
CA HIS A 339 -0.51 -19.07 -13.99
C HIS A 339 -0.74 -19.29 -12.50
N LEU A 340 -1.40 -18.33 -11.84
CA LEU A 340 -2.02 -18.54 -10.53
C LEU A 340 -3.40 -19.17 -10.76
N ASN A 341 -3.60 -20.34 -10.18
CA ASN A 341 -4.85 -21.07 -10.26
C ASN A 341 -5.55 -21.11 -8.90
N ILE A 342 -6.87 -20.94 -8.92
CA ILE A 342 -7.68 -20.93 -7.71
C ILE A 342 -8.98 -21.68 -8.02
N THR A 343 -9.26 -22.72 -7.24
CA THR A 343 -10.61 -23.31 -7.19
C THR A 343 -11.40 -22.64 -6.07
N TYR A 344 -12.49 -21.96 -6.41
CA TYR A 344 -13.29 -21.18 -5.46
C TYR A 344 -14.80 -21.25 -5.73
N LYS A 345 -15.56 -20.81 -4.74
CA LYS A 345 -17.02 -20.72 -4.75
C LYS A 345 -17.46 -19.40 -4.09
N LEU A 346 -18.53 -18.81 -4.62
CA LEU A 346 -19.21 -17.63 -4.06
C LEU A 346 -20.69 -17.96 -3.88
N ASP A 347 -21.26 -17.67 -2.72
CA ASP A 347 -22.72 -17.79 -2.53
C ASP A 347 -23.43 -16.49 -2.94
N LYS A 348 -22.72 -15.36 -2.88
CA LYS A 348 -23.21 -14.04 -3.30
C LYS A 348 -22.22 -13.44 -4.29
N PRO A 349 -22.40 -13.69 -5.60
CA PRO A 349 -21.45 -13.28 -6.61
C PRO A 349 -21.39 -11.76 -6.73
N ASP A 350 -20.20 -11.20 -6.54
CA ASP A 350 -19.90 -9.80 -6.73
C ASP A 350 -18.37 -9.64 -6.76
N TRP A 351 -17.89 -8.42 -6.97
CA TRP A 351 -16.48 -8.15 -7.15
C TRP A 351 -15.61 -8.52 -5.95
N PHE A 352 -14.47 -9.11 -6.24
CA PHE A 352 -13.35 -9.28 -5.32
C PHE A 352 -12.03 -9.03 -6.07
N GLN A 353 -10.94 -8.88 -5.32
CA GLN A 353 -9.61 -8.61 -5.87
C GLN A 353 -8.59 -9.59 -5.32
N ILE A 354 -7.55 -9.81 -6.11
CA ILE A 354 -6.41 -10.65 -5.74
C ILE A 354 -5.17 -9.76 -5.73
N PHE A 355 -4.44 -9.78 -4.63
CA PHE A 355 -3.17 -9.08 -4.48
C PHE A 355 -2.03 -10.04 -4.26
N LEU A 356 -0.88 -9.70 -4.85
CA LEU A 356 0.40 -10.34 -4.57
C LEU A 356 1.36 -9.27 -4.03
N SER A 357 1.87 -9.48 -2.83
CA SER A 357 2.97 -8.67 -2.30
C SER A 357 4.29 -9.35 -2.66
N THR A 358 5.21 -8.58 -3.21
CA THR A 358 6.45 -9.09 -3.79
C THR A 358 7.65 -8.32 -3.26
N ARG A 359 8.79 -9.00 -3.22
CA ARG A 359 10.08 -8.35 -3.06
C ARG A 359 10.87 -8.51 -4.35
N SER A 360 11.61 -7.48 -4.72
CA SER A 360 12.46 -7.56 -5.90
C SER A 360 13.75 -8.32 -5.61
N THR A 361 14.23 -9.03 -6.62
CA THR A 361 15.56 -9.65 -6.69
C THR A 361 16.48 -8.90 -7.66
N GLY A 362 15.96 -7.90 -8.38
CA GLY A 362 16.69 -7.06 -9.34
C GLY A 362 16.67 -5.58 -8.97
N LYS A 363 17.70 -4.85 -9.40
CA LYS A 363 17.90 -3.42 -9.08
C LYS A 363 16.92 -2.46 -9.77
N ASP A 364 16.29 -2.87 -10.88
CA ASP A 364 15.49 -1.98 -11.71
C ASP A 364 14.03 -1.87 -11.24
N LEU A 365 13.67 -2.64 -10.22
CA LEU A 365 12.34 -2.67 -9.61
C LEU A 365 12.38 -2.12 -8.18
N PRO A 366 11.25 -1.61 -7.65
CA PRO A 366 11.18 -1.24 -6.25
C PRO A 366 11.51 -2.43 -5.34
N PRO A 367 12.12 -2.22 -4.15
CA PRO A 367 12.51 -3.34 -3.28
C PRO A 367 11.34 -4.18 -2.78
N ILE A 368 10.18 -3.54 -2.59
CA ILE A 368 8.89 -4.16 -2.27
C ILE A 368 7.84 -3.54 -3.18
N ALA A 369 6.91 -4.35 -3.68
CA ALA A 369 5.76 -3.90 -4.44
C ALA A 369 4.51 -4.73 -4.13
N THR A 370 3.36 -4.17 -4.49
CA THR A 370 2.08 -4.87 -4.46
C THR A 370 1.49 -4.84 -5.85
N TYR A 371 1.03 -6.01 -6.29
CA TYR A 371 0.39 -6.21 -7.57
C TYR A 371 -1.06 -6.61 -7.36
N ARG A 372 -1.90 -6.24 -8.31
CA ARG A 372 -3.34 -6.49 -8.25
C ARG A 372 -3.80 -7.15 -9.54
N PHE A 373 -4.63 -8.17 -9.40
CA PHE A 373 -5.47 -8.67 -10.46
C PHE A 373 -6.94 -8.37 -10.15
N LYS A 374 -7.66 -7.90 -11.17
CA LYS A 374 -9.10 -7.66 -11.15
C LYS A 374 -9.64 -7.85 -12.57
N ASP A 375 -10.58 -8.77 -12.73
CA ASP A 375 -11.29 -9.02 -13.99
C ASP A 375 -12.72 -9.45 -13.65
N GLU A 376 -13.70 -8.92 -14.37
CA GLU A 376 -15.13 -9.19 -14.13
C GLU A 376 -15.49 -10.66 -14.21
N ARG A 377 -14.77 -11.45 -15.01
CA ARG A 377 -15.05 -12.88 -15.17
C ARG A 377 -14.79 -13.70 -13.91
N LEU A 378 -14.15 -13.10 -12.90
CA LEU A 378 -14.06 -13.69 -11.57
C LEU A 378 -15.42 -13.81 -10.87
N TRP A 379 -16.38 -12.93 -11.16
CA TRP A 379 -17.69 -12.90 -10.48
C TRP A 379 -18.89 -12.77 -11.44
N TRP A 380 -18.67 -12.62 -12.74
CA TRP A 380 -19.74 -12.49 -13.73
C TRP A 380 -19.36 -13.06 -15.12
N PRO A 381 -20.19 -13.90 -15.77
CA PRO A 381 -21.39 -14.53 -15.22
C PRO A 381 -21.03 -15.56 -14.14
N PHE A 382 -21.93 -15.75 -13.16
CA PHE A 382 -21.64 -16.61 -12.02
C PHE A 382 -22.90 -17.32 -11.51
N ASP A 383 -22.86 -18.65 -11.44
CA ASP A 383 -23.86 -19.45 -10.75
C ASP A 383 -23.51 -19.59 -9.27
N ALA A 384 -24.32 -18.95 -8.41
CA ALA A 384 -24.11 -18.93 -6.96
C ALA A 384 -24.00 -20.36 -6.39
N GLY A 385 -23.03 -20.57 -5.52
CA GLY A 385 -22.81 -21.86 -4.85
C GLY A 385 -22.17 -22.95 -5.73
N GLN A 386 -21.76 -22.66 -6.97
CA GLN A 386 -21.02 -23.60 -7.81
C GLN A 386 -19.50 -23.38 -7.72
N TRP A 387 -18.75 -24.48 -7.69
CA TRP A 387 -17.28 -24.46 -7.74
C TRP A 387 -16.79 -24.14 -9.14
N ARG A 388 -15.69 -23.39 -9.21
CA ARG A 388 -14.99 -23.10 -10.45
C ARG A 388 -13.51 -23.00 -10.22
N THR A 389 -12.75 -23.24 -11.28
CA THR A 389 -11.32 -22.98 -11.32
C THR A 389 -11.04 -21.80 -12.23
N VAL A 390 -10.28 -20.84 -11.72
CA VAL A 390 -9.66 -19.80 -12.54
C VAL A 390 -8.19 -20.09 -12.75
N SER A 391 -7.68 -19.70 -13.90
CA SER A 391 -6.26 -19.74 -14.24
C SER A 391 -5.85 -18.37 -14.77
N ILE A 392 -5.02 -17.67 -13.99
CA ILE A 392 -4.67 -16.26 -14.18
C ILE A 392 -3.20 -16.16 -14.56
N PRO A 393 -2.83 -15.71 -15.77
CA PRO A 393 -1.43 -15.52 -16.13
C PRO A 393 -0.79 -14.47 -15.22
N LEU A 394 0.37 -14.77 -14.65
CA LEU A 394 0.99 -13.89 -13.65
C LEU A 394 1.35 -12.51 -14.19
N ASP A 395 1.66 -12.38 -15.48
CA ASP A 395 1.97 -11.11 -16.14
C ASP A 395 0.75 -10.18 -16.31
N THR A 396 -0.47 -10.66 -16.06
CA THR A 396 -1.69 -9.82 -16.04
C THR A 396 -1.88 -9.05 -14.73
N PHE A 397 -1.10 -9.37 -13.70
CA PHE A 397 -1.09 -8.62 -12.46
C PHE A 397 -0.40 -7.28 -12.67
N GLY A 398 -1.11 -6.18 -12.41
CA GLY A 398 -0.58 -4.81 -12.54
C GLY A 398 -0.08 -4.27 -11.21
N ARG A 399 1.12 -3.65 -11.21
CA ARG A 399 1.67 -2.99 -10.03
C ARG A 399 0.81 -1.81 -9.58
N VAL A 400 0.37 -1.85 -8.33
CA VAL A 400 -0.46 -0.79 -7.72
C VAL A 400 0.30 0.06 -6.70
N SER A 401 1.49 -0.36 -6.26
CA SER A 401 2.28 0.42 -5.30
C SER A 401 2.70 1.80 -5.83
N ASP A 402 2.91 1.91 -7.14
CA ASP A 402 3.21 3.16 -7.84
C ASP A 402 2.18 3.51 -8.93
N TRP A 403 1.07 2.77 -9.00
CA TRP A 403 0.03 2.90 -10.01
C TRP A 403 0.52 2.83 -11.47
N SER A 404 1.69 2.23 -11.70
CA SER A 404 2.26 2.09 -13.05
C SER A 404 1.56 1.02 -13.89
N GLU A 405 0.83 0.10 -13.26
CA GLU A 405 0.28 -1.11 -13.88
C GLU A 405 1.36 -1.96 -14.58
N THR A 406 2.63 -1.81 -14.16
CA THR A 406 3.73 -2.62 -14.65
C THR A 406 3.42 -4.11 -14.37
N PRO A 407 3.54 -5.00 -15.37
CA PRO A 407 3.37 -6.43 -15.20
C PRO A 407 4.32 -7.04 -14.17
N LEU A 408 3.84 -8.05 -13.47
CA LEU A 408 4.68 -8.91 -12.63
C LEU A 408 5.73 -9.64 -13.50
N SER A 409 6.96 -9.83 -12.99
CA SER A 409 8.08 -10.35 -13.78
C SER A 409 8.98 -11.33 -13.00
N ALA A 410 9.88 -12.01 -13.71
CA ALA A 410 10.83 -12.98 -13.14
C ALA A 410 11.83 -12.39 -12.14
N SER A 411 11.98 -11.06 -12.08
CA SER A 411 12.82 -10.40 -11.09
C SER A 411 12.10 -10.15 -9.77
N GLU A 412 10.88 -10.65 -9.60
CA GLU A 412 10.11 -10.51 -8.37
C GLU A 412 9.83 -11.85 -7.70
N LEU A 413 9.75 -11.79 -6.37
CA LEU A 413 9.49 -12.93 -5.52
C LEU A 413 8.25 -12.65 -4.67
N PRO A 414 7.08 -13.17 -5.06
CA PRO A 414 5.87 -13.12 -4.24
C PRO A 414 6.12 -13.74 -2.87
N PHE A 415 5.68 -13.07 -1.81
CA PHE A 415 5.81 -13.55 -0.43
C PHE A 415 4.49 -13.58 0.34
N GLU A 416 3.43 -12.98 -0.20
CA GLU A 416 2.10 -12.99 0.39
C GLU A 416 1.04 -12.90 -0.74
N LEU A 417 0.00 -13.71 -0.62
CA LEU A 417 -1.19 -13.73 -1.47
C LEU A 417 -2.40 -13.33 -0.65
N VAL A 418 -3.19 -12.40 -1.15
CA VAL A 418 -4.37 -11.85 -0.47
C VAL A 418 -5.54 -11.83 -1.42
N ILE A 419 -6.65 -12.41 -1.00
CA ILE A 419 -7.89 -12.42 -1.76
C ILE A 419 -8.93 -11.75 -0.90
N THR A 420 -9.53 -10.66 -1.41
CA THR A 420 -10.34 -9.77 -0.57
C THR A 420 -11.51 -9.14 -1.32
N SER A 421 -12.62 -8.98 -0.59
CA SER A 421 -13.74 -8.11 -0.93
C SER A 421 -13.99 -7.10 0.19
N LYS A 422 -14.22 -5.83 -0.18
CA LYS A 422 -14.51 -4.75 0.78
C LYS A 422 -15.99 -4.45 0.80
N ASP A 423 -16.52 -4.29 2.01
CA ASP A 423 -17.92 -4.02 2.35
C ASP A 423 -18.92 -5.04 1.79
N ASN A 424 -18.44 -6.20 1.35
CA ASN A 424 -19.23 -7.18 0.66
C ASN A 424 -18.87 -8.61 1.06
N ASN A 425 -19.77 -9.26 1.80
CA ASN A 425 -19.60 -10.65 2.20
C ASN A 425 -20.09 -11.58 1.10
N LEU A 426 -19.16 -12.02 0.25
CA LEU A 426 -19.45 -12.94 -0.85
C LEU A 426 -19.68 -14.38 -0.39
N SER A 427 -19.44 -14.67 0.90
CA SER A 427 -19.26 -16.02 1.42
C SER A 427 -18.24 -16.81 0.60
N LEU A 428 -17.17 -16.12 0.19
CA LEU A 428 -16.08 -16.68 -0.61
C LEU A 428 -15.43 -17.85 0.11
N MET A 429 -15.29 -18.96 -0.61
CA MET A 429 -14.55 -20.14 -0.20
C MET A 429 -13.55 -20.54 -1.26
N ILE A 430 -12.40 -21.03 -0.82
CA ILE A 430 -11.32 -21.54 -1.68
C ILE A 430 -11.02 -22.97 -1.26
N ASP A 431 -10.95 -23.84 -2.25
CA ASP A 431 -10.62 -25.26 -2.14
C ASP A 431 -9.13 -25.49 -2.38
N ARG A 432 -8.59 -24.89 -3.44
CA ARG A 432 -7.19 -25.07 -3.80
C ARG A 432 -6.58 -23.82 -4.43
N ILE A 433 -5.31 -23.57 -4.13
CA ILE A 433 -4.50 -22.53 -4.75
C ILE A 433 -3.18 -23.14 -5.21
N TRP A 434 -2.84 -22.99 -6.49
CA TRP A 434 -1.57 -23.50 -7.01
C TRP A 434 -1.01 -22.67 -8.17
N VAL A 435 0.29 -22.78 -8.41
CA VAL A 435 0.96 -22.18 -9.57
C VAL A 435 1.36 -23.27 -10.57
N SER A 436 1.04 -23.06 -11.85
CA SER A 436 1.38 -23.98 -12.94
C SER A 436 2.15 -23.28 -14.07
N PRO A 437 3.16 -23.93 -14.69
CA PRO A 437 3.89 -23.39 -15.83
C PRO A 437 3.16 -23.67 -17.16
N ASP A 438 1.93 -23.18 -17.31
CA ASP A 438 1.08 -23.48 -18.47
C ASP A 438 1.50 -22.73 -19.77
N GLY A 439 2.58 -21.94 -19.72
CA GLY A 439 3.11 -21.19 -20.84
C GLY A 439 2.40 -19.85 -21.05
N PRO A 440 2.67 -19.13 -22.15
CA PRO A 440 1.91 -17.92 -22.47
C PRO A 440 0.43 -18.30 -22.67
N GLY A 441 -0.44 -17.80 -21.80
CA GLY A 441 -1.84 -18.16 -21.77
C GLY A 441 -2.73 -16.95 -21.58
N THR A 442 -4.03 -17.16 -21.74
CA THR A 442 -5.06 -16.15 -21.46
C THR A 442 -5.73 -16.49 -20.14
N PHE A 443 -6.17 -15.48 -19.40
CA PHE A 443 -7.05 -15.70 -18.25
C PHE A 443 -8.28 -16.53 -18.63
N THR A 444 -8.48 -17.65 -17.93
CA THR A 444 -9.61 -18.56 -18.15
C THR A 444 -10.35 -18.86 -16.85
N VAL A 445 -11.65 -19.14 -17.00
CA VAL A 445 -12.56 -19.55 -15.93
C VAL A 445 -13.27 -20.81 -16.41
N ARG A 446 -13.27 -21.87 -15.59
CA ARG A 446 -13.93 -23.14 -15.90
C ARG A 446 -14.78 -23.57 -14.71
N SER A 447 -16.03 -23.92 -14.95
CA SER A 447 -16.86 -24.57 -13.91
C SER A 447 -16.33 -25.97 -13.63
N GLU A 448 -16.37 -26.39 -12.37
CA GLU A 448 -16.20 -27.82 -12.04
C GLU A 448 -17.56 -28.51 -12.23
N GLU A 449 -17.58 -29.62 -12.97
CA GLU A 449 -18.79 -30.47 -13.16
C GLU A 449 -19.10 -31.34 -11.94
#